data_AF-A0A7S3ST30-F1
#
_entry.id   AF-A0A7S3ST30-F1
#
_cell.length_a   1.000
_cell.length_b   1.000
_cell.length_c   1.000
_cell.angle_alpha   90.00
_cell.angle_beta   90.00
_cell.angle_gamma   90.00
#
_symmetry.space_group_name_H-M   'P 1'
#
loop_
_entity.id
_entity.type
_entity.pdbx_description
1 polymer ?
#
loop_
_entity_poly.entity_id
_entity_poly.type
_entity_poly.pdbx_seq_one_letter_code
_entity_poly.pdbx_strand_id
1 'polypeptide(L)'
;PSPPPPSTSPSPPPPSTSPSPPPPSASPSPPPPPSASPSPPPPSASPQPETYTYEVRQMNAECAFQWKNLGEYASAELCSLAAGVAGCTTFMFSSAYTSWGCRCCSEPDPPKEHSLWTLYNVLPCSDPSVTCVLPGTRLLSAIGTAQAFCDGPTDAEANFAAATALQGLIPARDAYLATDPTFASALDTSMSISATVLSKSASGMCNEPATACNDGAVLFHWLRGLLLLIDRNASRALIDSAPRAALFEAHHVYLADGNWMDDNTVQLTESMYDDLPLHLRVDGVLYEAQFATMTVRDSFRCGGDHSSDGLLGGLTERGYNVFKMDVGDGTEEAFGCTGASVRGDHSMTVIRHEVAHQFDRVVQADTRMSALFDGLKASAAVTDDWLRLNCRAGGPDEFFKGAPQEIIASQVGNQYLLSSSTQLHVAVDRLVGGSSAVALGWVLFHLEMFASEDGTRSRMYESAAGLDLSVAADGTAAVLCVILRRDGVGRIGGVTVPGCGGELTISYATASSTALPSSAITTYVDGSTSDGWSCDVDPAVVICDVPSPPPPPPPTSPSPPSASPSPPPPFVPPSPPPPSLPPPP
;
A
#
# COMPACT_ATOMS: atom_id res chain seq x y z
N PRO A 1 66.06 -22.08 0.05
CA PRO A 1 65.59 -23.47 0.33
C PRO A 1 64.34 -23.41 1.20
N SER A 2 63.18 -23.36 0.55
CA SER A 2 61.86 -23.19 1.17
C SER A 2 61.24 -24.57 1.50
N PRO A 3 60.40 -24.67 2.55
CA PRO A 3 59.83 -25.94 3.00
C PRO A 3 58.68 -26.41 2.08
N PRO A 4 58.36 -27.72 2.07
CA PRO A 4 57.32 -28.28 1.22
C PRO A 4 55.90 -28.05 1.79
N PRO A 5 54.86 -28.08 0.94
CA PRO A 5 53.46 -27.86 1.33
C PRO A 5 52.84 -29.09 2.04
N PRO A 6 51.76 -28.91 2.81
CA PRO A 6 51.13 -29.97 3.59
C PRO A 6 50.22 -30.88 2.76
N SER A 7 50.18 -32.16 3.16
CA SER A 7 49.38 -33.24 2.56
C SER A 7 47.88 -33.07 2.76
N THR A 8 47.12 -33.32 1.69
CA THR A 8 45.65 -33.36 1.65
C THR A 8 45.09 -34.66 2.23
N SER A 9 44.11 -34.54 3.12
CA SER A 9 43.28 -35.63 3.65
C SER A 9 42.43 -36.31 2.56
N PRO A 10 42.12 -37.61 2.69
CA PRO A 10 41.29 -38.33 1.72
C PRO A 10 39.79 -38.07 1.92
N SER A 11 39.07 -37.95 0.81
CA SER A 11 37.60 -37.82 0.74
C SER A 11 36.86 -39.09 1.23
N PRO A 12 35.66 -38.96 1.81
CA PRO A 12 34.84 -40.10 2.21
C PRO A 12 34.21 -40.83 1.01
N PRO A 13 33.88 -42.14 1.14
CA PRO A 13 33.29 -42.93 0.08
C PRO A 13 31.80 -42.59 -0.16
N PRO A 14 31.27 -42.86 -1.37
CA PRO A 14 29.87 -42.61 -1.71
C PRO A 14 28.91 -43.58 -0.99
N PRO A 15 27.65 -43.17 -0.75
CA PRO A 15 26.66 -44.01 -0.09
C PRO A 15 26.19 -45.17 -0.98
N SER A 16 26.07 -46.33 -0.35
CA SER A 16 25.59 -47.60 -0.93
C SER A 16 24.13 -47.49 -1.39
N THR A 17 23.85 -47.99 -2.59
CA THR A 17 22.50 -48.14 -3.16
C THR A 17 21.70 -49.22 -2.42
N SER A 18 20.50 -48.86 -1.97
CA SER A 18 19.51 -49.83 -1.45
C SER A 18 18.88 -50.64 -2.59
N PRO A 19 18.62 -51.94 -2.40
CA PRO A 19 17.99 -52.79 -3.40
C PRO A 19 16.48 -52.53 -3.51
N SER A 20 15.97 -52.54 -4.74
CA SER A 20 14.55 -52.42 -5.08
C SER A 20 13.73 -53.62 -4.59
N PRO A 21 12.48 -53.42 -4.15
CA PRO A 21 11.58 -54.50 -3.76
C PRO A 21 11.06 -55.29 -4.99
N PRO A 22 10.73 -56.59 -4.82
CA PRO A 22 10.26 -57.44 -5.90
C PRO A 22 8.81 -57.12 -6.33
N PRO A 23 8.42 -57.47 -7.57
CA PRO A 23 7.08 -57.20 -8.09
C PRO A 23 6.01 -58.09 -7.42
N PRO A 24 4.79 -57.57 -7.19
CA PRO A 24 3.70 -58.35 -6.62
C PRO A 24 3.16 -59.37 -7.62
N SER A 25 2.87 -60.57 -7.10
CA SER A 25 2.28 -61.70 -7.81
C SER A 25 0.86 -61.41 -8.32
N ALA A 26 0.55 -61.96 -9.49
CA ALA A 26 -0.74 -61.87 -10.16
C ALA A 26 -1.88 -62.47 -9.31
N SER A 27 -2.91 -61.66 -9.07
CA SER A 27 -4.21 -62.08 -8.52
C SER A 27 -5.14 -62.55 -9.65
N PRO A 28 -6.03 -63.54 -9.40
CA PRO A 28 -6.89 -64.14 -10.42
C PRO A 28 -8.00 -63.20 -10.90
N SER A 29 -8.34 -63.33 -12.18
CA SER A 29 -9.34 -62.52 -12.88
C SER A 29 -10.76 -62.65 -12.28
N PRO A 30 -11.51 -61.54 -12.15
CA PRO A 30 -12.90 -61.57 -11.74
C PRO A 30 -13.83 -62.07 -12.87
N PRO A 31 -15.02 -62.62 -12.53
CA PRO A 31 -16.01 -63.08 -13.51
C PRO A 31 -16.65 -61.90 -14.28
N PRO A 32 -17.16 -62.15 -15.51
CA PRO A 32 -17.75 -61.11 -16.33
C PRO A 32 -19.05 -60.53 -15.72
N PRO A 33 -19.30 -59.21 -15.90
CA PRO A 33 -20.47 -58.55 -15.35
C PRO A 33 -21.76 -58.96 -16.11
N PRO A 34 -22.93 -58.96 -15.42
CA PRO A 34 -24.22 -59.19 -16.06
C PRO A 34 -24.57 -58.06 -17.04
N SER A 35 -25.23 -58.43 -18.14
CA SER A 35 -25.69 -57.54 -19.21
C SER A 35 -26.35 -56.26 -18.69
N ALA A 36 -25.88 -55.13 -19.22
CA ALA A 36 -26.37 -53.80 -18.91
C ALA A 36 -27.87 -53.66 -19.20
N SER A 37 -28.62 -53.31 -18.14
CA SER A 37 -29.94 -52.71 -18.23
C SER A 37 -29.84 -51.35 -18.93
N PRO A 38 -30.84 -50.91 -19.72
CA PRO A 38 -30.80 -49.62 -20.40
C PRO A 38 -30.62 -48.47 -19.40
N SER A 39 -29.60 -47.64 -19.64
CA SER A 39 -29.29 -46.47 -18.81
C SER A 39 -30.48 -45.52 -18.73
N PRO A 40 -30.80 -44.98 -17.54
CA PRO A 40 -31.77 -43.90 -17.42
C PRO A 40 -31.30 -42.68 -18.23
N PRO A 41 -32.23 -41.89 -18.80
CA PRO A 41 -31.90 -40.67 -19.53
C PRO A 41 -31.07 -39.72 -18.64
N PRO A 42 -30.15 -38.94 -19.25
CA PRO A 42 -29.30 -38.03 -18.49
C PRO A 42 -30.16 -37.07 -17.66
N PRO A 43 -29.78 -36.78 -16.41
CA PRO A 43 -30.48 -35.77 -15.61
C PRO A 43 -30.48 -34.45 -16.37
N SER A 44 -31.65 -33.84 -16.46
CA SER A 44 -31.87 -32.52 -17.03
C SER A 44 -30.85 -31.55 -16.40
N ALA A 45 -30.05 -30.88 -17.23
CA ALA A 45 -29.04 -29.94 -16.78
C ALA A 45 -29.67 -28.95 -15.78
N SER A 46 -29.06 -28.80 -14.59
CA SER A 46 -29.43 -27.71 -13.68
C SER A 46 -29.38 -26.39 -14.45
N PRO A 47 -30.38 -25.50 -14.30
CA PRO A 47 -30.37 -24.21 -14.99
C PRO A 47 -29.07 -23.49 -14.64
N GLN A 48 -28.31 -23.10 -15.67
CA GLN A 48 -27.13 -22.27 -15.46
C GLN A 48 -27.56 -20.96 -14.78
N PRO A 49 -26.73 -20.40 -13.88
CA PRO A 49 -27.02 -19.10 -13.28
C PRO A 49 -27.26 -18.08 -14.40
N GLU A 50 -28.40 -17.40 -14.37
CA GLU A 50 -28.69 -16.32 -15.32
C GLU A 50 -27.73 -15.16 -15.03
N THR A 51 -27.02 -14.68 -16.06
CA THR A 51 -26.12 -13.53 -15.97
C THR A 51 -26.81 -12.27 -16.48
N TYR A 52 -26.39 -11.10 -15.99
CA TYR A 52 -27.02 -9.83 -16.31
C TYR A 52 -25.98 -8.77 -16.74
N THR A 53 -26.42 -7.78 -17.52
CA THR A 53 -25.69 -6.55 -17.83
C THR A 53 -26.63 -5.35 -17.67
N TYR A 54 -26.19 -4.17 -18.08
CA TYR A 54 -26.98 -2.95 -18.04
C TYR A 54 -26.83 -2.09 -19.29
N GLU A 55 -27.80 -1.21 -19.46
CA GLU A 55 -27.71 -0.04 -20.34
C GLU A 55 -28.18 1.20 -19.59
N VAL A 56 -27.65 2.36 -19.96
CA VAL A 56 -28.12 3.64 -19.42
C VAL A 56 -29.54 3.88 -19.92
N ARG A 57 -30.50 3.94 -19.00
CA ARG A 57 -31.88 4.32 -19.29
C ARG A 57 -32.00 5.83 -19.38
N GLN A 58 -31.50 6.54 -18.36
CA GLN A 58 -31.56 8.00 -18.30
C GLN A 58 -30.49 8.56 -17.35
N MET A 59 -29.67 9.47 -17.86
CA MET A 59 -28.74 10.26 -17.04
C MET A 59 -29.49 11.35 -16.27
N ASN A 60 -28.90 11.79 -15.16
CA ASN A 60 -29.44 12.85 -14.31
C ASN A 60 -30.87 12.57 -13.84
N ALA A 61 -31.12 11.34 -13.40
CA ALA A 61 -32.43 10.89 -12.99
C ALA A 61 -32.40 9.85 -11.87
N GLU A 62 -33.43 9.86 -11.03
CA GLU A 62 -33.72 8.86 -10.01
C GLU A 62 -35.10 8.20 -10.23
N CYS A 63 -35.32 7.06 -9.60
CA CYS A 63 -36.60 6.34 -9.69
C CYS A 63 -37.76 7.22 -9.21
N ALA A 64 -38.94 7.10 -9.84
CA ALA A 64 -40.16 7.70 -9.31
C ALA A 64 -40.43 7.17 -7.88
N PHE A 65 -40.32 5.85 -7.74
CA PHE A 65 -40.36 5.15 -6.46
C PHE A 65 -39.20 4.14 -6.36
N GLN A 66 -38.43 4.28 -5.28
CA GLN A 66 -37.36 3.35 -4.91
C GLN A 66 -37.97 2.13 -4.21
N TRP A 67 -37.43 0.94 -4.49
CA TRP A 67 -37.88 -0.30 -3.89
C TRP A 67 -36.87 -0.88 -2.91
N LYS A 68 -35.92 -1.66 -3.42
CA LYS A 68 -34.94 -2.39 -2.63
C LYS A 68 -33.58 -1.70 -2.72
N ASN A 69 -33.00 -1.39 -1.57
CA ASN A 69 -31.59 -1.02 -1.49
C ASN A 69 -30.76 -2.30 -1.44
N LEU A 70 -29.86 -2.48 -2.40
CA LEU A 70 -29.01 -3.66 -2.54
C LEU A 70 -27.66 -3.50 -1.85
N GLY A 71 -27.39 -2.33 -1.26
CA GLY A 71 -26.11 -2.01 -0.60
C GLY A 71 -25.18 -1.20 -1.49
N GLU A 72 -23.97 -0.97 -1.00
CA GLU A 72 -22.94 -0.22 -1.70
C GLU A 72 -22.21 -1.10 -2.72
N TYR A 73 -21.99 -0.56 -3.92
CA TYR A 73 -21.24 -1.21 -4.99
C TYR A 73 -20.31 -0.19 -5.64
N ALA A 74 -19.14 -0.65 -6.10
CA ALA A 74 -18.15 0.24 -6.70
C ALA A 74 -18.54 0.76 -8.09
N SER A 75 -19.48 0.10 -8.78
CA SER A 75 -19.88 0.46 -10.15
C SER A 75 -21.32 0.09 -10.48
N ALA A 76 -21.85 0.73 -11.54
CA ALA A 76 -23.16 0.39 -12.10
C ALA A 76 -23.21 -1.06 -12.60
N GLU A 77 -22.08 -1.61 -13.04
CA GLU A 77 -21.99 -3.00 -13.49
C GLU A 77 -22.20 -3.99 -12.34
N LEU A 78 -21.48 -3.83 -11.24
CA LEU A 78 -21.69 -4.67 -10.05
C LEU A 78 -23.12 -4.51 -9.52
N CYS A 79 -23.63 -3.28 -9.54
CA CYS A 79 -25.01 -3.00 -9.21
C CYS A 79 -25.99 -3.72 -10.15
N SER A 80 -25.71 -3.82 -11.45
CA SER A 80 -26.55 -4.53 -12.43
C SER A 80 -26.60 -6.04 -12.18
N LEU A 81 -25.46 -6.65 -11.82
CA LEU A 81 -25.39 -8.06 -11.46
C LEU A 81 -26.24 -8.35 -10.22
N ALA A 82 -26.09 -7.53 -9.18
CA ALA A 82 -26.88 -7.64 -7.96
C ALA A 82 -28.38 -7.36 -8.21
N ALA A 83 -28.69 -6.36 -9.03
CA ALA A 83 -30.05 -5.98 -9.38
C ALA A 83 -30.76 -7.08 -10.17
N GLY A 84 -30.08 -7.70 -11.13
CA GLY A 84 -30.62 -8.85 -11.87
C GLY A 84 -30.91 -10.04 -10.97
N VAL A 85 -29.96 -10.42 -10.11
CA VAL A 85 -30.17 -11.50 -9.11
C VAL A 85 -31.32 -11.16 -8.15
N ALA A 86 -31.51 -9.88 -7.82
CA ALA A 86 -32.62 -9.41 -7.00
C ALA A 86 -33.96 -9.34 -7.75
N GLY A 87 -34.00 -9.63 -9.05
CA GLY A 87 -35.19 -9.59 -9.90
C GLY A 87 -35.60 -8.18 -10.33
N CYS A 88 -34.68 -7.22 -10.31
CA CYS A 88 -34.94 -5.84 -10.68
C CYS A 88 -34.81 -5.66 -12.20
N THR A 89 -35.74 -4.93 -12.81
CA THR A 89 -35.68 -4.57 -14.24
C THR A 89 -35.03 -3.21 -14.47
N THR A 90 -35.05 -2.34 -13.46
CA THR A 90 -34.40 -1.02 -13.48
C THR A 90 -33.79 -0.75 -12.11
N PHE A 91 -32.59 -0.16 -12.12
CA PHE A 91 -31.93 0.33 -10.92
C PHE A 91 -31.42 1.74 -11.14
N MET A 92 -31.09 2.42 -10.05
CA MET A 92 -30.33 3.67 -10.06
C MET A 92 -29.00 3.49 -9.34
N PHE A 93 -27.97 4.11 -9.88
CA PHE A 93 -26.62 4.13 -9.34
C PHE A 93 -25.97 5.50 -9.55
N SER A 94 -25.19 5.98 -8.57
CA SER A 94 -24.39 7.20 -8.70
C SER A 94 -22.91 6.83 -8.81
N SER A 95 -22.31 7.12 -9.96
CA SER A 95 -20.85 6.97 -10.14
C SER A 95 -20.06 8.01 -9.34
N ALA A 96 -20.65 9.17 -9.06
CA ALA A 96 -20.03 10.22 -8.26
C ALA A 96 -20.07 9.92 -6.75
N TYR A 97 -21.10 9.22 -6.28
CA TYR A 97 -21.31 8.89 -4.87
C TYR A 97 -21.71 7.42 -4.72
N THR A 98 -20.73 6.53 -4.89
CA THR A 98 -20.93 5.06 -4.78
C THR A 98 -21.48 4.63 -3.41
N SER A 99 -21.18 5.39 -2.35
CA SER A 99 -21.69 5.19 -0.98
C SER A 99 -23.20 5.37 -0.84
N TRP A 100 -23.90 5.96 -1.83
CA TRP A 100 -25.36 6.02 -1.81
C TRP A 100 -26.03 4.67 -2.12
N GLY A 101 -25.24 3.75 -2.70
CA GLY A 101 -25.59 2.37 -2.98
C GLY A 101 -26.40 2.16 -4.26
N CYS A 102 -26.60 0.88 -4.54
CA CYS A 102 -27.38 0.35 -5.65
C CYS A 102 -28.84 0.19 -5.23
N ARG A 103 -29.77 0.77 -5.99
CA ARG A 103 -31.20 0.79 -5.60
C ARG A 103 -32.09 0.38 -6.75
N CYS A 104 -32.92 -0.63 -6.54
CA CYS A 104 -33.93 -1.02 -7.51
C CYS A 104 -35.08 -0.03 -7.54
N CYS A 105 -35.63 0.22 -8.73
CA CYS A 105 -36.87 0.97 -8.89
C CYS A 105 -38.07 0.02 -8.79
N SER A 106 -39.11 0.37 -8.03
CA SER A 106 -40.44 -0.27 -8.16
C SER A 106 -41.22 0.33 -9.32
N GLU A 107 -41.08 1.65 -9.51
CA GLU A 107 -41.70 2.40 -10.59
C GLU A 107 -40.63 3.32 -11.18
N PRO A 108 -40.08 2.98 -12.35
CA PRO A 108 -39.05 3.79 -12.99
C PRO A 108 -39.64 4.99 -13.75
N ASP A 109 -40.95 5.00 -14.03
CA ASP A 109 -41.63 6.05 -14.80
C ASP A 109 -42.75 6.74 -14.01
N PRO A 110 -42.94 8.07 -14.18
CA PRO A 110 -41.99 8.99 -14.80
C PRO A 110 -40.78 9.21 -13.88
N PRO A 111 -39.55 9.18 -14.41
CA PRO A 111 -38.35 9.39 -13.60
C PRO A 111 -38.32 10.82 -13.03
N LYS A 112 -37.71 10.98 -11.85
CA LYS A 112 -37.48 12.30 -11.25
C LYS A 112 -36.11 12.79 -11.65
N GLU A 113 -36.01 14.07 -11.98
CA GLU A 113 -34.73 14.70 -12.29
C GLU A 113 -33.81 14.73 -11.07
N HIS A 114 -32.55 14.35 -11.25
CA HIS A 114 -31.54 14.39 -10.20
C HIS A 114 -30.14 14.54 -10.78
N SER A 115 -29.34 15.50 -10.35
CA SER A 115 -28.04 15.83 -10.97
C SER A 115 -26.90 14.81 -10.79
N LEU A 116 -27.12 13.68 -10.13
CA LEU A 116 -26.05 12.78 -9.65
C LEU A 116 -26.40 11.29 -9.75
N TRP A 117 -27.67 10.95 -9.90
CA TRP A 117 -28.11 9.59 -10.17
C TRP A 117 -28.22 9.35 -11.67
N THR A 118 -28.00 8.10 -12.07
CA THR A 118 -28.34 7.61 -13.39
C THR A 118 -29.23 6.38 -13.23
N LEU A 119 -30.28 6.30 -14.03
CA LEU A 119 -31.14 5.13 -14.15
C LEU A 119 -30.59 4.19 -15.22
N TYR A 120 -30.68 2.90 -14.94
CA TYR A 120 -30.16 1.83 -15.79
C TYR A 120 -31.20 0.73 -15.92
N ASN A 121 -31.34 0.18 -17.12
CA ASN A 121 -32.10 -1.06 -17.33
C ASN A 121 -31.20 -2.25 -17.01
N VAL A 122 -31.76 -3.28 -16.37
CA VAL A 122 -31.10 -4.58 -16.20
C VAL A 122 -31.48 -5.44 -17.40
N LEU A 123 -30.46 -5.99 -18.07
CA LEU A 123 -30.62 -6.79 -19.27
C LEU A 123 -30.13 -8.22 -18.99
N PRO A 124 -30.99 -9.25 -19.13
CA PRO A 124 -30.57 -10.64 -19.05
C PRO A 124 -29.66 -11.00 -20.22
N CYS A 125 -28.52 -11.62 -19.95
CA CYS A 125 -27.62 -12.10 -21.00
C CYS A 125 -28.14 -13.31 -21.76
N SER A 126 -29.21 -13.92 -21.26
CA SER A 126 -29.96 -14.97 -21.95
C SER A 126 -30.75 -14.41 -23.16
N ASP A 127 -30.97 -13.09 -23.21
CA ASP A 127 -31.65 -12.43 -24.33
C ASP A 127 -30.71 -12.32 -25.55
N PRO A 128 -31.05 -12.93 -26.70
CA PRO A 128 -30.21 -12.89 -27.90
C PRO A 128 -30.06 -11.49 -28.52
N SER A 129 -30.89 -10.52 -28.12
CA SER A 129 -30.76 -9.11 -28.54
C SER A 129 -29.74 -8.33 -27.71
N VAL A 130 -29.30 -8.87 -26.58
CA VAL A 130 -28.37 -8.23 -25.65
C VAL A 130 -26.95 -8.74 -25.91
N THR A 131 -26.03 -7.84 -26.23
CA THR A 131 -24.60 -8.18 -26.30
C THR A 131 -24.00 -8.09 -24.90
N CYS A 132 -23.97 -9.22 -24.18
CA CYS A 132 -23.28 -9.29 -22.90
C CYS A 132 -21.79 -9.54 -23.07
N VAL A 133 -20.98 -8.59 -22.64
CA VAL A 133 -19.55 -8.83 -22.43
C VAL A 133 -19.32 -8.99 -20.93
N LEU A 134 -19.25 -10.25 -20.49
CA LEU A 134 -19.04 -10.58 -19.09
C LEU A 134 -17.70 -10.05 -18.57
N PRO A 135 -17.59 -9.75 -17.26
CA PRO A 135 -16.34 -9.25 -16.65
C PRO A 135 -15.13 -10.14 -16.97
N GLY A 136 -15.29 -11.47 -16.92
CA GLY A 136 -14.22 -12.41 -17.27
C GLY A 136 -13.76 -12.29 -18.73
N THR A 137 -14.69 -12.11 -19.66
CA THR A 137 -14.38 -11.89 -21.09
C THR A 137 -13.64 -10.58 -21.32
N ARG A 138 -14.05 -9.50 -20.64
CA ARG A 138 -13.34 -8.22 -20.74
C ARG A 138 -11.94 -8.30 -20.16
N LEU A 139 -11.77 -8.99 -19.04
CA LEU A 139 -10.47 -9.22 -18.43
C LEU A 139 -9.55 -9.95 -19.42
N LEU A 140 -9.99 -11.07 -19.98
CA LEU A 140 -9.24 -11.82 -20.98
C LEU A 140 -8.95 -10.99 -22.24
N SER A 141 -9.90 -10.16 -22.69
CA SER A 141 -9.70 -9.28 -23.83
C SER A 141 -8.61 -8.24 -23.58
N ALA A 142 -8.62 -7.57 -22.41
CA ALA A 142 -7.62 -6.58 -22.06
C ALA A 142 -6.23 -7.19 -21.91
N ILE A 143 -6.13 -8.38 -21.30
CA ILE A 143 -4.89 -9.14 -21.21
C ILE A 143 -4.42 -9.65 -22.58
N GLY A 144 -5.36 -10.00 -23.47
CA GLY A 144 -5.09 -10.34 -24.86
C GLY A 144 -4.44 -9.18 -25.62
N THR A 145 -4.87 -7.93 -25.36
CA THR A 145 -4.21 -6.73 -25.91
C THR A 145 -2.75 -6.64 -25.45
N ALA A 146 -2.48 -6.88 -24.16
CA ALA A 146 -1.10 -6.88 -23.64
C ALA A 146 -0.23 -7.99 -24.25
N GLN A 147 -0.82 -9.15 -24.55
CA GLN A 147 -0.13 -10.20 -25.28
C GLN A 147 0.16 -9.77 -26.73
N ALA A 148 -0.83 -9.20 -27.42
CA ALA A 148 -0.69 -8.72 -28.78
C ALA A 148 0.39 -7.62 -28.89
N PHE A 149 0.50 -6.74 -27.89
CA PHE A 149 1.57 -5.73 -27.79
C PHE A 149 2.97 -6.34 -27.89
N CYS A 150 3.19 -7.50 -27.28
CA CYS A 150 4.48 -8.19 -27.36
C CYS A 150 4.66 -9.01 -28.63
N ASP A 151 3.58 -9.51 -29.22
CA ASP A 151 3.63 -10.38 -30.40
C ASP A 151 3.67 -9.60 -31.73
N GLY A 152 3.28 -8.32 -31.74
CA GLY A 152 3.29 -7.46 -32.92
C GLY A 152 2.94 -5.99 -32.61
N PRO A 153 2.85 -5.13 -33.64
CA PRO A 153 2.48 -3.74 -33.45
C PRO A 153 1.02 -3.61 -32.99
N THR A 154 0.81 -2.83 -31.94
CA THR A 154 -0.50 -2.39 -31.46
C THR A 154 -0.53 -0.87 -31.45
N ASP A 155 -1.71 -0.26 -31.63
CA ASP A 155 -1.84 1.17 -31.43
C ASP A 155 -1.93 1.54 -29.93
N ALA A 156 -1.54 2.77 -29.61
CA ALA A 156 -1.54 3.28 -28.23
C ALA A 156 -2.97 3.31 -27.64
N GLU A 157 -3.96 3.62 -28.48
CA GLU A 157 -5.38 3.68 -28.09
C GLU A 157 -5.89 2.34 -27.55
N ALA A 158 -5.52 1.22 -28.17
CA ALA A 158 -5.85 -0.12 -27.69
C ALA A 158 -5.21 -0.42 -26.33
N ASN A 159 -3.95 -0.01 -26.12
CA ASN A 159 -3.27 -0.20 -24.85
C ASN A 159 -3.92 0.63 -23.73
N PHE A 160 -4.26 1.89 -24.01
CA PHE A 160 -4.97 2.76 -23.09
C PHE A 160 -6.36 2.22 -22.74
N ALA A 161 -7.12 1.75 -23.74
CA ALA A 161 -8.44 1.16 -23.53
C ALA A 161 -8.35 -0.14 -22.70
N ALA A 162 -7.34 -0.98 -22.94
CA ALA A 162 -7.07 -2.17 -22.14
C ALA A 162 -6.71 -1.82 -20.69
N ALA A 163 -5.84 -0.82 -20.48
CA ALA A 163 -5.50 -0.34 -19.14
C ALA A 163 -6.73 0.20 -18.39
N THR A 164 -7.59 0.97 -19.07
CA THR A 164 -8.86 1.47 -18.53
C THR A 164 -9.79 0.32 -18.14
N ALA A 165 -9.90 -0.71 -18.97
CA ALA A 165 -10.69 -1.90 -18.64
C ALA A 165 -10.16 -2.62 -17.40
N LEU A 166 -8.83 -2.80 -17.31
CA LEU A 166 -8.18 -3.42 -16.15
C LEU A 166 -8.39 -2.59 -14.87
N GLN A 167 -8.32 -1.26 -14.95
CA GLN A 167 -8.63 -0.38 -13.83
C GLN A 167 -10.05 -0.59 -13.31
N GLY A 168 -11.04 -0.77 -14.18
CA GLY A 168 -12.41 -1.03 -13.75
C GLY A 168 -12.61 -2.42 -13.14
N LEU A 169 -11.84 -3.41 -13.61
CA LEU A 169 -12.01 -4.82 -13.26
C LEU A 169 -11.26 -5.24 -12.00
N ILE A 170 -9.99 -4.86 -11.87
CA ILE A 170 -9.07 -5.38 -10.85
C ILE A 170 -9.44 -4.94 -9.42
N PRO A 171 -9.82 -3.67 -9.15
CA PRO A 171 -10.25 -3.25 -7.82
C PRO A 171 -11.57 -3.91 -7.41
N ALA A 172 -12.44 -4.23 -8.38
CA ALA A 172 -13.72 -4.88 -8.19
C ALA A 172 -13.64 -6.43 -8.19
N ARG A 173 -12.44 -7.01 -8.26
CA ARG A 173 -12.24 -8.46 -8.44
C ARG A 173 -12.96 -9.32 -7.41
N ASP A 174 -12.98 -8.93 -6.14
CA ASP A 174 -13.53 -9.76 -5.07
C ASP A 174 -15.05 -9.84 -5.19
N ALA A 175 -15.68 -8.74 -5.65
CA ALA A 175 -17.10 -8.72 -5.99
C ALA A 175 -17.40 -9.59 -7.21
N TYR A 176 -16.55 -9.57 -8.25
CA TYR A 176 -16.71 -10.44 -9.41
C TYR A 176 -16.48 -11.92 -9.07
N LEU A 177 -15.50 -12.26 -8.24
CA LEU A 177 -15.27 -13.63 -7.76
C LEU A 177 -16.47 -14.17 -6.98
N ALA A 178 -17.20 -13.30 -6.27
CA ALA A 178 -18.40 -13.67 -5.54
C ALA A 178 -19.65 -13.83 -6.41
N THR A 179 -19.70 -13.19 -7.59
CA THR A 179 -20.93 -13.05 -8.39
C THR A 179 -20.86 -13.68 -9.79
N ASP A 180 -19.68 -13.85 -10.37
CA ASP A 180 -19.46 -14.43 -11.69
C ASP A 180 -18.59 -15.70 -11.57
N PRO A 181 -19.19 -16.91 -11.74
CA PRO A 181 -18.46 -18.17 -11.63
C PRO A 181 -17.41 -18.37 -12.73
N THR A 182 -17.50 -17.62 -13.83
CA THR A 182 -16.52 -17.68 -14.93
C THR A 182 -15.30 -16.80 -14.67
N PHE A 183 -15.44 -15.79 -13.82
CA PHE A 183 -14.39 -14.82 -13.54
C PHE A 183 -13.14 -15.45 -12.92
N ALA A 184 -13.29 -16.45 -12.05
CA ALA A 184 -12.17 -17.14 -11.42
C ALA A 184 -11.24 -17.81 -12.46
N SER A 185 -11.81 -18.48 -13.46
CA SER A 185 -11.03 -19.12 -14.55
C SER A 185 -10.36 -18.08 -15.45
N ALA A 186 -11.08 -17.00 -15.77
CA ALA A 186 -10.54 -15.87 -16.53
C ALA A 186 -9.38 -15.20 -15.79
N LEU A 187 -9.47 -15.03 -14.48
CA LEU A 187 -8.45 -14.45 -13.62
C LEU A 187 -7.17 -15.32 -13.60
N ASP A 188 -7.29 -16.64 -13.41
CA ASP A 188 -6.14 -17.55 -13.40
C ASP A 188 -5.39 -17.57 -14.76
N THR A 189 -6.16 -17.62 -15.86
CA THR A 189 -5.62 -17.51 -17.21
C THR A 189 -4.92 -16.16 -17.41
N SER A 190 -5.53 -15.08 -16.91
CA SER A 190 -5.02 -13.70 -17.03
C SER A 190 -3.71 -13.51 -16.29
N MET A 191 -3.56 -14.09 -15.10
CA MET A 191 -2.29 -14.08 -14.36
C MET A 191 -1.18 -14.79 -15.14
N SER A 192 -1.47 -15.96 -15.70
CA SER A 192 -0.50 -16.74 -16.48
C SER A 192 -0.02 -15.98 -17.72
N ILE A 193 -0.94 -15.34 -18.45
CA ILE A 193 -0.59 -14.52 -19.62
C ILE A 193 0.18 -13.27 -19.18
N SER A 194 -0.24 -12.58 -18.12
CA SER A 194 0.43 -11.38 -17.60
C SER A 194 1.90 -11.66 -17.24
N ALA A 195 2.16 -12.74 -16.52
CA ALA A 195 3.52 -13.15 -16.18
C ALA A 195 4.37 -13.45 -17.43
N THR A 196 3.76 -14.06 -18.45
CA THR A 196 4.44 -14.34 -19.73
C THR A 196 4.77 -13.04 -20.48
N VAL A 197 3.84 -12.09 -20.54
CA VAL A 197 4.03 -10.78 -21.17
C VAL A 197 5.15 -9.99 -20.50
N LEU A 198 5.14 -9.92 -19.16
CA LEU A 198 6.17 -9.23 -18.39
C LEU A 198 7.54 -9.90 -18.58
N SER A 199 7.62 -11.24 -18.61
CA SER A 199 8.86 -11.97 -18.89
C SER A 199 9.39 -11.72 -20.32
N LYS A 200 8.50 -11.68 -21.33
CA LYS A 200 8.87 -11.29 -22.70
C LYS A 200 9.43 -9.88 -22.75
N SER A 201 8.82 -8.94 -22.03
CA SER A 201 9.29 -7.56 -22.02
C SER A 201 10.65 -7.41 -21.35
N ALA A 202 10.84 -8.03 -20.19
CA ALA A 202 12.10 -8.02 -19.45
C ALA A 202 13.28 -8.62 -20.25
N SER A 203 13.00 -9.59 -21.11
CA SER A 203 13.99 -10.22 -21.99
C SER A 203 14.16 -9.52 -23.34
N GLY A 204 13.49 -8.39 -23.57
CA GLY A 204 13.52 -7.66 -24.84
C GLY A 204 12.88 -8.41 -26.00
N MET A 205 12.02 -9.39 -25.72
CA MET A 205 11.32 -10.21 -26.72
C MET A 205 9.99 -9.63 -27.19
N CYS A 206 9.51 -8.53 -26.59
CA CYS A 206 8.34 -7.82 -27.11
C CYS A 206 8.70 -7.03 -28.38
N ASN A 207 7.72 -6.84 -29.27
CA ASN A 207 7.89 -6.11 -30.53
C ASN A 207 8.48 -4.70 -30.32
N GLU A 208 8.07 -4.01 -29.26
CA GLU A 208 8.60 -2.72 -28.84
C GLU A 208 8.60 -2.58 -27.31
N PRO A 209 9.42 -1.69 -26.73
CA PRO A 209 9.36 -1.41 -25.30
C PRO A 209 8.04 -0.75 -24.91
N ALA A 210 7.54 -1.10 -23.73
CA ALA A 210 6.43 -0.41 -23.10
C ALA A 210 6.87 0.99 -22.68
N THR A 211 6.22 2.04 -23.18
CA THR A 211 6.55 3.43 -22.89
C THR A 211 5.28 4.23 -22.54
N ALA A 212 5.45 5.47 -22.10
CA ALA A 212 4.33 6.39 -21.92
C ALA A 212 3.64 6.74 -23.26
N CYS A 213 4.38 6.82 -24.37
CA CYS A 213 3.84 7.30 -25.66
C CYS A 213 3.10 6.25 -26.48
N ASN A 214 3.23 4.97 -26.14
CA ASN A 214 2.42 3.90 -26.71
C ASN A 214 1.41 3.34 -25.69
N ASP A 215 1.22 4.00 -24.55
CA ASP A 215 0.40 3.55 -23.42
C ASP A 215 0.76 2.15 -22.87
N GLY A 216 1.88 1.57 -23.32
CA GLY A 216 2.36 0.28 -22.85
C GLY A 216 2.76 0.35 -21.38
N ALA A 217 3.33 1.46 -20.92
CA ALA A 217 3.73 1.62 -19.52
C ALA A 217 2.52 1.52 -18.56
N VAL A 218 1.40 2.19 -18.90
CA VAL A 218 0.19 2.16 -18.06
C VAL A 218 -0.53 0.81 -18.15
N LEU A 219 -0.54 0.17 -19.32
CA LEU A 219 -1.04 -1.21 -19.45
C LEU A 219 -0.24 -2.18 -18.57
N PHE A 220 1.09 -2.08 -18.61
CA PHE A 220 1.99 -2.92 -17.83
C PHE A 220 1.86 -2.68 -16.33
N HIS A 221 1.62 -1.44 -15.90
CA HIS A 221 1.30 -1.12 -14.50
C HIS A 221 0.14 -2.00 -13.97
N TRP A 222 -0.91 -2.18 -14.76
CA TRP A 222 -2.05 -3.03 -14.38
C TRP A 222 -1.75 -4.53 -14.43
N LEU A 223 -0.88 -5.00 -15.34
CA LEU A 223 -0.42 -6.40 -15.31
C LEU A 223 0.37 -6.71 -14.05
N ARG A 224 1.28 -5.82 -13.66
CA ARG A 224 2.06 -5.93 -12.43
C ARG A 224 1.15 -5.91 -11.22
N GLY A 225 0.27 -4.91 -11.17
CA GLY A 225 -0.72 -4.76 -10.11
C GLY A 225 -1.63 -5.98 -9.96
N LEU A 226 -2.07 -6.60 -11.06
CA LEU A 226 -2.83 -7.84 -11.05
C LEU A 226 -2.07 -8.97 -10.32
N LEU A 227 -0.82 -9.22 -10.69
CA LEU A 227 -0.01 -10.28 -10.06
C LEU A 227 0.23 -9.99 -8.58
N LEU A 228 0.66 -8.77 -8.26
CA LEU A 228 0.95 -8.35 -6.88
C LEU A 228 -0.30 -8.42 -5.98
N LEU A 229 -1.50 -8.14 -6.50
CA LEU A 229 -2.75 -8.22 -5.74
C LEU A 229 -3.23 -9.65 -5.48
N ILE A 230 -2.99 -10.58 -6.41
CA ILE A 230 -3.53 -11.93 -6.30
C ILE A 230 -2.56 -12.87 -5.60
N ASP A 231 -1.30 -12.91 -6.01
CA ASP A 231 -0.32 -13.87 -5.50
C ASP A 231 0.86 -13.22 -4.75
N ARG A 232 0.95 -11.89 -4.73
CA ARG A 232 2.02 -11.10 -4.11
C ARG A 232 3.43 -11.49 -4.58
N ASN A 233 3.56 -12.06 -5.77
CA ASN A 233 4.82 -12.61 -6.23
C ASN A 233 5.61 -11.57 -7.05
N ALA A 234 6.56 -10.87 -6.39
CA ALA A 234 7.35 -9.86 -7.08
C ALA A 234 8.25 -10.46 -8.17
N SER A 235 8.68 -11.72 -8.03
CA SER A 235 9.59 -12.36 -9.00
C SER A 235 9.00 -12.50 -10.41
N ARG A 236 7.67 -12.47 -10.54
CA ARG A 236 6.97 -12.44 -11.84
C ARG A 236 6.39 -11.08 -12.20
N ALA A 237 6.02 -10.26 -11.22
CA ALA A 237 5.47 -8.93 -11.49
C ALA A 237 6.57 -7.91 -11.82
N LEU A 238 7.73 -8.02 -11.18
CA LEU A 238 8.84 -7.07 -11.24
C LEU A 238 10.11 -7.77 -11.74
N ILE A 239 9.93 -8.73 -12.65
CA ILE A 239 10.99 -9.59 -13.20
C ILE A 239 12.09 -8.80 -13.92
N ASP A 240 11.79 -7.57 -14.35
CA ASP A 240 12.66 -6.64 -15.04
C ASP A 240 13.47 -5.73 -14.12
N SER A 241 13.22 -5.72 -12.80
CA SER A 241 13.97 -4.87 -11.88
C SER A 241 14.11 -5.51 -10.50
N ALA A 242 15.32 -6.00 -10.21
CA ALA A 242 15.65 -6.58 -8.90
C ALA A 242 15.46 -5.58 -7.74
N PRO A 243 15.85 -4.29 -7.84
CA PRO A 243 15.59 -3.32 -6.77
C PRO A 243 14.11 -3.07 -6.50
N ARG A 244 13.26 -2.97 -7.54
CA ARG A 244 11.81 -2.81 -7.35
C ARG A 244 11.19 -4.05 -6.71
N ALA A 245 11.66 -5.24 -7.12
CA ALA A 245 11.24 -6.49 -6.50
C ALA A 245 11.63 -6.53 -5.02
N ALA A 246 12.86 -6.12 -4.66
CA ALA A 246 13.34 -6.09 -3.29
C ALA A 246 12.52 -5.12 -2.42
N LEU A 247 12.28 -3.89 -2.89
CA LEU A 247 11.40 -2.92 -2.25
C LEU A 247 9.99 -3.47 -1.97
N PHE A 248 9.41 -4.20 -2.93
CA PHE A 248 8.09 -4.82 -2.73
C PHE A 248 8.12 -5.99 -1.75
N GLU A 249 9.09 -6.90 -1.86
CA GLU A 249 9.17 -8.09 -1.01
C GLU A 249 9.48 -7.73 0.45
N ALA A 250 10.37 -6.76 0.67
CA ALA A 250 10.75 -6.32 2.00
C ALA A 250 9.68 -5.43 2.65
N HIS A 251 9.06 -4.52 1.88
CA HIS A 251 8.24 -3.44 2.42
C HIS A 251 6.81 -3.36 1.93
N HIS A 252 6.41 -4.20 0.98
CA HIS A 252 5.11 -4.12 0.32
C HIS A 252 4.84 -2.71 -0.23
N VAL A 253 5.86 -2.13 -0.86
CA VAL A 253 5.76 -0.87 -1.60
C VAL A 253 5.94 -1.18 -3.09
N TYR A 254 4.88 -1.00 -3.86
CA TYR A 254 4.92 -1.12 -5.31
C TYR A 254 5.25 0.24 -5.92
N LEU A 255 6.40 0.31 -6.61
CA LEU A 255 6.78 1.49 -7.38
C LEU A 255 6.14 1.47 -8.77
N ALA A 256 5.10 2.27 -8.94
CA ALA A 256 4.44 2.54 -10.20
C ALA A 256 5.10 3.76 -10.86
N ASP A 257 6.20 3.53 -11.56
CA ASP A 257 6.99 4.58 -12.23
C ASP A 257 7.28 4.28 -13.70
N GLY A 258 6.72 3.21 -14.26
CA GLY A 258 6.99 2.82 -15.65
C GLY A 258 8.45 2.45 -15.91
N ASN A 259 9.18 2.01 -14.86
CA ASN A 259 10.63 1.78 -14.87
C ASN A 259 11.45 3.03 -15.19
N TRP A 260 10.96 4.21 -14.80
CA TRP A 260 11.65 5.46 -15.07
C TRP A 260 12.77 5.76 -14.08
N MET A 261 12.55 5.53 -12.78
CA MET A 261 13.58 5.77 -11.76
C MET A 261 14.76 4.82 -11.95
N ASP A 262 15.97 5.31 -11.70
CA ASP A 262 17.14 4.45 -11.75
C ASP A 262 17.22 3.48 -10.56
N ASP A 263 18.03 2.43 -10.69
CA ASP A 263 18.18 1.41 -9.65
C ASP A 263 18.77 1.99 -8.35
N ASN A 264 19.58 3.05 -8.43
CA ASN A 264 20.18 3.72 -7.28
C ASN A 264 19.10 4.41 -6.42
N THR A 265 18.21 5.16 -7.05
CA THR A 265 17.07 5.83 -6.41
C THR A 265 16.14 4.83 -5.74
N VAL A 266 15.88 3.69 -6.40
CA VAL A 266 15.05 2.61 -5.83
C VAL A 266 15.72 1.96 -4.62
N GLN A 267 17.03 1.68 -4.67
CA GLN A 267 17.78 1.11 -3.54
C GLN A 267 17.84 2.06 -2.34
N LEU A 268 17.99 3.36 -2.58
CA LEU A 268 17.97 4.36 -1.50
C LEU A 268 16.57 4.52 -0.90
N THR A 269 15.53 4.38 -1.72
CA THR A 269 14.15 4.31 -1.23
C THR A 269 13.96 3.09 -0.34
N GLU A 270 14.43 1.90 -0.76
CA GLU A 270 14.40 0.67 0.05
C GLU A 270 15.13 0.87 1.38
N SER A 271 16.37 1.38 1.36
CA SER A 271 17.15 1.66 2.57
C SER A 271 16.41 2.59 3.54
N MET A 272 15.73 3.63 3.03
CA MET A 272 14.91 4.50 3.88
C MET A 272 13.78 3.72 4.58
N TYR A 273 13.15 2.76 3.89
CA TYR A 273 12.10 1.92 4.49
C TYR A 273 12.63 0.91 5.50
N ASP A 274 13.81 0.33 5.29
CA ASP A 274 14.51 -0.49 6.27
C ASP A 274 14.72 0.28 7.59
N ASP A 275 14.98 1.57 7.45
CA ASP A 275 15.30 2.47 8.53
C ASP A 275 14.07 3.05 9.25
N LEU A 276 12.85 2.82 8.78
CA LEU A 276 11.64 3.25 9.47
C LEU A 276 11.27 2.30 10.64
N PRO A 277 10.76 2.84 11.77
CA PRO A 277 10.08 2.04 12.78
C PRO A 277 8.96 1.20 12.18
N LEU A 278 8.79 -0.04 12.67
CA LEU A 278 7.81 -0.96 12.13
C LEU A 278 6.39 -0.39 12.15
N HIS A 279 5.97 0.26 13.23
CA HIS A 279 4.62 0.82 13.35
C HIS A 279 4.37 1.96 12.34
N LEU A 280 5.38 2.77 12.03
CA LEU A 280 5.24 3.80 10.98
C LEU A 280 5.10 3.18 9.58
N ARG A 281 5.81 2.07 9.34
CA ARG A 281 5.71 1.33 8.07
C ARG A 281 4.39 0.58 7.94
N VAL A 282 4.00 -0.18 8.96
CA VAL A 282 2.82 -1.04 8.93
C VAL A 282 1.54 -0.24 9.16
N ASP A 283 1.47 0.53 10.25
CA ASP A 283 0.25 1.24 10.65
C ASP A 283 0.11 2.59 9.94
N GLY A 284 1.22 3.17 9.48
CA GLY A 284 1.22 4.40 8.68
C GLY A 284 1.12 4.14 7.18
N VAL A 285 2.20 3.65 6.60
CA VAL A 285 2.35 3.52 5.13
C VAL A 285 1.41 2.48 4.54
N LEU A 286 1.33 1.28 5.15
CA LEU A 286 0.47 0.21 4.65
C LEU A 286 -0.98 0.38 5.12
N TYR A 287 -1.21 0.73 6.39
CA TYR A 287 -2.53 0.96 6.99
C TYR A 287 -3.61 -0.02 6.46
N GLU A 288 -3.40 -1.29 6.80
CA GLU A 288 -4.21 -2.48 6.44
C GLU A 288 -4.22 -2.89 4.96
N ALA A 289 -3.69 -2.08 4.05
CA ALA A 289 -3.59 -2.47 2.65
C ALA A 289 -2.56 -3.58 2.43
N GLN A 290 -2.78 -4.35 1.38
CA GLN A 290 -1.86 -5.42 1.00
C GLN A 290 -0.48 -4.89 0.61
N PHE A 291 -0.44 -3.70 0.00
CA PHE A 291 0.75 -2.94 -0.34
C PHE A 291 0.38 -1.47 -0.58
N ALA A 292 1.36 -0.57 -0.46
CA ALA A 292 1.23 0.82 -0.88
C ALA A 292 1.74 1.01 -2.31
N THR A 293 1.12 1.90 -3.08
CA THR A 293 1.55 2.26 -4.44
C THR A 293 2.26 3.61 -4.44
N MET A 294 3.58 3.62 -4.62
CA MET A 294 4.34 4.85 -4.85
C MET A 294 4.29 5.17 -6.35
N THR A 295 3.69 6.29 -6.72
CA THR A 295 3.50 6.68 -8.13
C THR A 295 4.48 7.78 -8.55
N VAL A 296 4.98 7.69 -9.78
CA VAL A 296 5.67 8.79 -10.48
C VAL A 296 4.79 9.20 -11.66
N ARG A 297 3.71 9.95 -11.44
CA ARG A 297 2.69 10.22 -12.50
C ARG A 297 3.30 10.71 -13.82
N ASP A 298 4.24 11.63 -13.74
CA ASP A 298 4.90 12.23 -14.90
C ASP A 298 5.73 11.24 -15.73
N SER A 299 6.02 10.04 -15.22
CA SER A 299 6.68 8.99 -16.01
C SER A 299 5.73 8.25 -16.96
N PHE A 300 4.42 8.37 -16.77
CA PHE A 300 3.38 7.79 -17.63
C PHE A 300 2.82 8.78 -18.66
N ARG A 301 3.33 10.02 -18.69
CA ARG A 301 2.88 11.07 -19.62
C ARG A 301 3.69 11.05 -20.91
N CYS A 302 3.00 11.10 -22.04
CA CYS A 302 3.63 11.36 -23.34
C CYS A 302 3.62 12.87 -23.62
N GLY A 303 4.74 13.54 -23.38
CA GLY A 303 4.80 15.00 -23.47
C GLY A 303 3.89 15.66 -22.43
N GLY A 304 2.90 16.44 -22.90
CA GLY A 304 1.93 17.12 -22.04
C GLY A 304 0.60 16.39 -21.90
N ASP A 305 0.49 15.13 -22.35
CA ASP A 305 -0.73 14.35 -22.16
C ASP A 305 -0.84 13.82 -20.72
N HIS A 306 -1.98 14.09 -20.09
CA HIS A 306 -2.32 13.73 -18.71
C HIS A 306 -3.38 12.62 -18.64
N SER A 307 -3.79 12.05 -19.78
CA SER A 307 -4.85 11.05 -19.88
C SER A 307 -4.64 9.84 -18.96
N SER A 308 -3.39 9.41 -18.77
CA SER A 308 -3.01 8.25 -17.96
C SER A 308 -2.94 8.52 -16.46
N ASP A 309 -2.92 9.78 -15.99
CA ASP A 309 -2.79 10.12 -14.56
C ASP A 309 -3.90 9.46 -13.72
N GLY A 310 -5.12 9.40 -14.27
CA GLY A 310 -6.27 8.79 -13.62
C GLY A 310 -6.21 7.27 -13.55
N LEU A 311 -5.32 6.62 -14.32
CA LEU A 311 -5.22 5.16 -14.42
C LEU A 311 -4.18 4.54 -13.47
N LEU A 312 -3.46 5.32 -12.68
CA LEU A 312 -2.39 4.82 -11.79
C LEU A 312 -2.86 4.49 -10.37
N GLY A 313 -4.10 4.86 -10.04
CA GLY A 313 -4.73 4.59 -8.75
C GLY A 313 -5.67 3.39 -8.78
N GLY A 314 -6.02 2.88 -7.59
CA GLY A 314 -7.08 1.89 -7.43
C GLY A 314 -6.62 0.45 -7.23
N LEU A 315 -5.33 0.14 -7.38
CA LEU A 315 -4.81 -1.19 -7.03
C LEU A 315 -5.05 -1.50 -5.54
N THR A 316 -4.68 -0.58 -4.67
CA THR A 316 -5.04 -0.58 -3.25
C THR A 316 -5.53 0.82 -2.85
N GLU A 317 -6.14 0.93 -1.68
CA GLU A 317 -6.55 2.23 -1.11
C GLU A 317 -5.37 3.08 -0.61
N ARG A 318 -4.13 2.66 -0.91
CA ARG A 318 -2.92 3.29 -0.40
C ARG A 318 -1.99 3.62 -1.54
N GLY A 319 -1.76 4.91 -1.71
CA GLY A 319 -0.73 5.40 -2.60
C GLY A 319 -0.45 6.86 -2.34
N TYR A 320 0.71 7.27 -2.82
CA TYR A 320 1.21 8.63 -2.78
C TYR A 320 2.03 8.87 -4.06
N ASN A 321 2.22 10.13 -4.41
CA ASN A 321 2.87 10.49 -5.67
C ASN A 321 4.14 11.28 -5.39
N VAL A 322 5.25 10.78 -5.89
CA VAL A 322 6.53 11.49 -5.88
C VAL A 322 6.79 12.15 -7.23
N PHE A 323 7.83 12.97 -7.31
CA PHE A 323 8.20 13.66 -8.54
C PHE A 323 9.05 12.76 -9.44
N LYS A 324 9.05 13.08 -10.73
CA LYS A 324 9.94 12.47 -11.71
C LYS A 324 11.33 13.06 -11.58
N MET A 325 12.07 12.59 -10.58
CA MET A 325 13.43 12.99 -10.26
C MET A 325 14.21 11.80 -9.70
N ASP A 326 15.45 11.62 -10.16
CA ASP A 326 16.38 10.63 -9.61
C ASP A 326 17.28 11.26 -8.54
N VAL A 327 17.86 10.42 -7.70
CA VAL A 327 18.91 10.83 -6.75
C VAL A 327 20.08 11.44 -7.51
N GLY A 328 20.55 12.60 -7.05
CA GLY A 328 21.66 13.35 -7.65
C GLY A 328 21.23 14.44 -8.63
N ASP A 329 19.95 14.50 -9.02
CA ASP A 329 19.43 15.53 -9.93
C ASP A 329 19.40 16.93 -9.28
N GLY A 330 19.32 17.00 -7.94
CA GLY A 330 19.25 18.26 -7.23
C GLY A 330 19.32 18.10 -5.71
N THR A 331 19.46 19.23 -5.03
CA THR A 331 19.44 19.27 -3.56
C THR A 331 18.45 20.31 -3.05
N GLU A 332 17.86 20.04 -1.88
CA GLU A 332 16.99 20.94 -1.14
C GLU A 332 17.66 21.40 0.16
N GLU A 333 17.52 22.67 0.51
CA GLU A 333 17.89 23.19 1.83
C GLU A 333 16.66 23.18 2.74
N ALA A 334 16.50 22.12 3.52
CA ALA A 334 15.33 21.92 4.38
C ALA A 334 15.37 22.80 5.64
N PHE A 335 16.53 23.33 6.03
CA PHE A 335 16.73 24.16 7.21
C PHE A 335 16.89 25.66 6.88
N GLY A 336 16.55 26.05 5.65
CA GLY A 336 16.59 27.44 5.21
C GLY A 336 15.92 28.40 6.22
N CYS A 337 16.59 29.51 6.50
CA CYS A 337 16.18 30.55 7.45
C CYS A 337 16.11 30.16 8.93
N THR A 338 16.45 28.93 9.31
CA THR A 338 16.47 28.51 10.73
C THR A 338 17.72 28.94 11.49
N GLY A 339 18.75 29.40 10.77
CA GLY A 339 20.10 29.63 11.32
C GLY A 339 21.04 28.42 11.14
N ALA A 340 20.48 27.24 10.83
CA ALA A 340 21.23 26.07 10.40
C ALA A 340 21.16 25.89 8.87
N SER A 341 22.08 25.07 8.32
CA SER A 341 22.07 24.69 6.91
C SER A 341 22.43 23.23 6.76
N VAL A 342 21.49 22.44 6.24
CA VAL A 342 21.71 21.05 5.84
C VAL A 342 20.94 20.83 4.56
N ARG A 343 21.69 20.45 3.52
CA ARG A 343 21.12 20.09 2.23
C ARG A 343 20.96 18.57 2.15
N GLY A 344 19.84 18.15 1.60
CA GLY A 344 19.61 16.76 1.23
C GLY A 344 19.32 16.64 -0.25
N ASP A 345 19.47 15.44 -0.79
CA ASP A 345 18.99 15.10 -2.13
C ASP A 345 17.50 15.44 -2.29
N HIS A 346 17.13 16.06 -3.40
CA HIS A 346 15.76 16.55 -3.59
C HIS A 346 14.78 15.39 -3.84
N SER A 347 15.18 14.34 -4.57
CA SER A 347 14.34 13.17 -4.81
C SER A 347 14.02 12.46 -3.49
N MET A 348 15.03 12.17 -2.68
CA MET A 348 14.83 11.56 -1.35
C MET A 348 14.06 12.48 -0.40
N THR A 349 14.20 13.80 -0.52
CA THR A 349 13.41 14.74 0.28
C THR A 349 11.92 14.65 -0.06
N VAL A 350 11.57 14.55 -1.35
CA VAL A 350 10.18 14.36 -1.80
C VAL A 350 9.65 12.99 -1.37
N ILE A 351 10.44 11.92 -1.53
CA ILE A 351 10.04 10.57 -1.10
C ILE A 351 9.75 10.56 0.39
N ARG A 352 10.66 11.07 1.23
CA ARG A 352 10.45 11.16 2.68
C ARG A 352 9.22 12.02 3.05
N HIS A 353 8.98 13.11 2.33
CA HIS A 353 7.82 13.97 2.51
C HIS A 353 6.50 13.23 2.29
N GLU A 354 6.36 12.57 1.13
CA GLU A 354 5.15 11.84 0.76
C GLU A 354 4.89 10.63 1.65
N VAL A 355 5.95 9.98 2.13
CA VAL A 355 5.88 8.91 3.12
C VAL A 355 5.46 9.44 4.49
N ALA A 356 5.95 10.61 4.88
CA ALA A 356 5.61 11.22 6.16
C ALA A 356 4.15 11.70 6.25
N HIS A 357 3.48 12.02 5.13
CA HIS A 357 2.01 12.17 5.11
C HIS A 357 1.27 10.92 5.60
N GLN A 358 1.87 9.73 5.46
CA GLN A 358 1.24 8.50 5.92
C GLN A 358 1.28 8.38 7.46
N PHE A 359 2.19 9.08 8.14
CA PHE A 359 2.34 9.02 9.59
C PHE A 359 1.23 9.79 10.33
N ASP A 360 0.52 10.70 9.66
CA ASP A 360 -0.66 11.38 10.22
C ASP A 360 -1.68 10.37 10.78
N ARG A 361 -1.82 9.19 10.15
CA ARG A 361 -2.73 8.12 10.59
C ARG A 361 -2.31 7.52 11.92
N VAL A 362 -1.00 7.27 12.09
CA VAL A 362 -0.44 6.74 13.34
C VAL A 362 -0.69 7.73 14.48
N VAL A 363 -0.49 9.01 14.21
CA VAL A 363 -0.73 10.09 15.18
C VAL A 363 -2.21 10.20 15.54
N GLN A 364 -3.10 10.12 14.54
CA GLN A 364 -4.55 10.18 14.76
C GLN A 364 -5.11 8.95 15.48
N ALA A 365 -4.52 7.77 15.28
CA ALA A 365 -4.92 6.54 15.94
C ALA A 365 -4.52 6.52 17.43
N ASP A 366 -3.44 7.20 17.82
CA ASP A 366 -3.02 7.34 19.21
C ASP A 366 -3.57 8.62 19.84
N THR A 367 -4.55 8.48 20.74
CA THR A 367 -5.19 9.62 21.42
C THR A 367 -4.23 10.58 22.12
N ARG A 368 -3.10 10.09 22.66
CA ARG A 368 -2.11 10.92 23.35
C ARG A 368 -1.26 11.68 22.33
N MET A 369 -0.82 11.02 21.25
CA MET A 369 -0.07 11.68 20.18
C MET A 369 -0.95 12.71 19.46
N SER A 370 -2.21 12.39 19.17
CA SER A 370 -3.18 13.34 18.60
C SER A 370 -3.36 14.57 19.50
N ALA A 371 -3.53 14.37 20.82
CA ALA A 371 -3.68 15.48 21.76
C ALA A 371 -2.42 16.34 21.87
N LEU A 372 -1.23 15.72 21.83
CA LEU A 372 0.05 16.43 21.82
C LEU A 372 0.21 17.24 20.53
N PHE A 373 -0.06 16.64 19.37
CA PHE A 373 -0.03 17.32 18.07
C PHE A 373 -0.96 18.53 18.03
N ASP A 374 -2.22 18.36 18.44
CA ASP A 374 -3.18 19.47 18.47
C ASP A 374 -2.78 20.56 19.47
N GLY A 375 -2.22 20.18 20.62
CA GLY A 375 -1.69 21.12 21.61
C GLY A 375 -0.52 21.95 21.09
N LEU A 376 0.44 21.32 20.40
CA LEU A 376 1.59 22.00 19.77
C LEU A 376 1.13 22.94 18.66
N LYS A 377 0.26 22.45 17.77
CA LYS A 377 -0.35 23.25 16.68
C LYS A 377 -1.11 24.47 17.23
N ALA A 378 -1.89 24.29 18.30
CA ALA A 378 -2.62 25.39 18.94
C ALA A 378 -1.70 26.39 19.67
N SER A 379 -0.54 25.93 20.15
CA SER A 379 0.44 26.77 20.83
C SER A 379 1.33 27.55 19.86
N ALA A 380 1.46 27.08 18.62
CA ALA A 380 2.24 27.76 17.58
C ALA A 380 1.55 29.05 17.11
N ALA A 381 2.21 30.18 17.35
CA ALA A 381 1.68 31.52 17.08
C ALA A 381 2.69 32.42 16.37
N VAL A 382 3.99 32.09 16.42
CA VAL A 382 5.05 32.86 15.75
C VAL A 382 5.88 31.98 14.83
N THR A 383 6.65 32.62 13.94
CA THR A 383 7.51 31.94 12.96
C THR A 383 8.43 30.91 13.62
N ASP A 384 9.07 31.26 14.73
CA ASP A 384 10.03 30.39 15.42
C ASP A 384 9.39 29.16 16.09
N ASP A 385 8.07 29.10 16.22
CA ASP A 385 7.37 27.90 16.74
C ASP A 385 7.41 26.72 15.76
N TRP A 386 7.69 26.98 14.47
CA TRP A 386 7.71 25.99 13.41
C TRP A 386 9.15 25.59 13.08
N LEU A 387 9.47 24.29 13.06
CA LEU A 387 10.85 23.83 12.81
C LEU A 387 11.32 24.11 11.37
N ARG A 388 10.41 24.03 10.39
CA ARG A 388 10.68 24.40 9.00
C ARG A 388 10.14 25.79 8.70
N LEU A 389 11.05 26.69 8.32
CA LEU A 389 10.69 28.05 7.96
C LEU A 389 10.61 28.13 6.42
N ASN A 390 9.40 28.08 5.87
CA ASN A 390 9.23 28.36 4.45
C ASN A 390 9.50 29.85 4.22
N CYS A 391 10.71 30.22 3.76
CA CYS A 391 11.11 31.62 3.58
C CYS A 391 10.38 32.33 2.42
N ARG A 392 9.34 31.71 1.83
CA ARG A 392 8.49 32.31 0.80
C ARG A 392 7.35 33.12 1.45
N ALA A 393 6.69 33.95 0.64
CA ALA A 393 5.61 34.83 1.09
C ALA A 393 4.48 34.05 1.80
N GLY A 394 3.95 34.59 2.90
CA GLY A 394 2.93 33.97 3.78
C GLY A 394 3.51 33.44 5.11
N GLY A 395 4.80 33.09 5.14
CA GLY A 395 5.46 32.56 6.34
C GLY A 395 4.93 31.17 6.75
N PRO A 396 5.63 30.48 7.67
CA PRO A 396 5.29 29.10 8.06
C PRO A 396 3.97 29.00 8.83
N ASP A 397 3.59 30.03 9.58
CA ASP A 397 2.37 30.00 10.40
C ASP A 397 1.10 29.95 9.55
N GLU A 398 0.98 30.83 8.54
CA GLU A 398 -0.16 30.83 7.61
C GLU A 398 -0.22 29.51 6.84
N PHE A 399 0.94 29.03 6.37
CA PHE A 399 1.05 27.78 5.62
C PHE A 399 0.58 26.57 6.44
N PHE A 400 1.17 26.32 7.62
CA PHE A 400 0.86 25.12 8.40
C PHE A 400 -0.52 25.18 9.06
N LYS A 401 -1.06 26.36 9.37
CA LYS A 401 -2.46 26.48 9.82
C LYS A 401 -3.44 26.28 8.67
N GLY A 402 -3.10 26.72 7.46
CA GLY A 402 -3.91 26.51 6.25
C GLY A 402 -3.84 25.08 5.72
N ALA A 403 -2.73 24.38 5.97
CA ALA A 403 -2.49 23.01 5.52
C ALA A 403 -1.89 22.14 6.64
N PRO A 404 -2.66 21.77 7.68
CA PRO A 404 -2.13 21.02 8.83
C PRO A 404 -1.53 19.65 8.47
N GLN A 405 -1.98 19.03 7.38
CA GLN A 405 -1.40 17.78 6.85
C GLN A 405 0.06 17.93 6.40
N GLU A 406 0.53 19.15 6.19
CA GLU A 406 1.91 19.44 5.80
C GLU A 406 2.85 19.50 7.00
N ILE A 407 2.34 19.54 8.23
CA ILE A 407 3.17 19.70 9.44
C ILE A 407 4.12 18.51 9.58
N ILE A 408 3.57 17.29 9.61
CA ILE A 408 4.37 16.07 9.72
C ILE A 408 5.19 15.86 8.45
N ALA A 409 4.58 15.95 7.27
CA ALA A 409 5.30 15.75 6.01
C ALA A 409 6.52 16.67 5.86
N SER A 410 6.35 17.95 6.18
CA SER A 410 7.43 18.93 6.08
C SER A 410 8.47 18.85 7.19
N GLN A 411 8.06 18.73 8.45
CA GLN A 411 9.00 18.73 9.58
C GLN A 411 9.64 17.36 9.79
N VAL A 412 8.92 16.28 9.51
CA VAL A 412 9.46 14.92 9.62
C VAL A 412 10.13 14.50 8.32
N GLY A 413 9.39 14.54 7.20
CA GLY A 413 9.89 14.07 5.91
C GLY A 413 11.10 14.85 5.42
N ASN A 414 11.03 16.18 5.41
CA ASN A 414 12.11 16.98 4.83
C ASN A 414 13.25 17.28 5.81
N GLN A 415 12.97 17.39 7.11
CA GLN A 415 13.97 17.78 8.12
C GLN A 415 14.37 16.63 9.04
N TYR A 416 13.45 16.01 9.77
CA TYR A 416 13.80 14.99 10.77
C TYR A 416 14.51 13.78 10.15
N LEU A 417 13.94 13.22 9.07
CA LEU A 417 14.51 12.09 8.32
C LEU A 417 15.74 12.47 7.47
N LEU A 418 16.12 13.76 7.45
CA LEU A 418 17.35 14.25 6.83
C LEU A 418 18.46 14.53 7.86
N SER A 419 18.16 15.29 8.91
CA SER A 419 19.07 15.58 10.03
C SER A 419 18.27 15.94 11.28
N SER A 420 17.99 14.93 12.09
CA SER A 420 17.28 15.08 13.36
C SER A 420 18.11 15.90 14.36
N SER A 421 19.45 15.76 14.37
CA SER A 421 20.34 16.51 15.26
C SER A 421 20.28 17.99 14.98
N THR A 422 20.31 18.39 13.71
CA THR A 422 20.15 19.79 13.31
C THR A 422 18.79 20.32 13.74
N GLN A 423 17.73 19.50 13.59
CA GLN A 423 16.40 19.88 14.05
C GLN A 423 16.35 20.07 15.57
N LEU A 424 16.98 19.19 16.36
CA LEU A 424 17.11 19.31 17.81
C LEU A 424 17.91 20.57 18.18
N HIS A 425 19.03 20.84 17.51
CA HIS A 425 19.86 22.02 17.75
C HIS A 425 19.07 23.32 17.53
N VAL A 426 18.39 23.46 16.39
CA VAL A 426 17.51 24.61 16.09
C VAL A 426 16.46 24.81 17.18
N ALA A 427 15.83 23.72 17.63
CA ALA A 427 14.77 23.79 18.62
C ALA A 427 15.28 24.19 20.01
N VAL A 428 16.45 23.66 20.41
CA VAL A 428 17.08 23.99 21.68
C VAL A 428 17.60 25.42 21.70
N ASP A 429 18.22 25.89 20.61
CA ASP A 429 18.68 27.27 20.48
C ASP A 429 17.55 28.28 20.60
N ARG A 430 16.39 28.00 20.00
CA ARG A 430 15.18 28.83 20.14
C ARG A 430 14.64 28.84 21.57
N LEU A 431 14.69 27.71 22.28
CA LEU A 431 14.28 27.66 23.68
C LEU A 431 15.23 28.48 24.56
N VAL A 432 16.54 28.27 24.44
CA VAL A 432 17.56 28.97 25.24
C VAL A 432 17.61 30.46 24.92
N GLY A 433 17.47 30.81 23.63
CA GLY A 433 17.34 32.20 23.17
C GLY A 433 16.02 32.85 23.54
N GLY A 434 15.04 32.09 24.05
CA GLY A 434 13.74 32.58 24.48
C GLY A 434 12.78 32.94 23.35
N SER A 435 13.06 32.50 22.12
CA SER A 435 12.20 32.79 20.96
C SER A 435 11.08 31.77 20.77
N SER A 436 11.26 30.50 21.15
CA SER A 436 10.19 29.50 21.13
C SER A 436 10.45 28.29 22.04
N ALA A 437 9.46 27.93 22.86
CA ALA A 437 9.39 26.63 23.53
C ALA A 437 8.65 25.56 22.71
N VAL A 438 7.82 25.98 21.75
CA VAL A 438 6.99 25.09 20.92
C VAL A 438 7.87 24.30 19.96
N ALA A 439 8.95 24.90 19.44
CA ALA A 439 9.92 24.23 18.57
C ALA A 439 10.50 22.96 19.22
N LEU A 440 10.95 23.03 20.48
CA LEU A 440 11.42 21.83 21.19
C LEU A 440 10.30 20.83 21.43
N GLY A 441 9.08 21.32 21.70
CA GLY A 441 7.89 20.47 21.77
C GLY A 441 7.68 19.60 20.51
N TRP A 442 7.86 20.18 19.31
CA TRP A 442 7.78 19.43 18.05
C TRP A 442 8.87 18.35 17.92
N VAL A 443 10.12 18.65 18.25
CA VAL A 443 11.20 17.64 18.20
C VAL A 443 10.92 16.49 19.17
N LEU A 444 10.45 16.78 20.39
CA LEU A 444 10.09 15.74 21.36
C LEU A 444 8.90 14.90 20.88
N PHE A 445 7.95 15.52 20.17
CA PHE A 445 6.86 14.80 19.51
C PHE A 445 7.38 13.87 18.39
N HIS A 446 8.34 14.31 17.57
CA HIS A 446 8.95 13.44 16.55
C HIS A 446 9.71 12.26 17.20
N LEU A 447 10.50 12.52 18.24
CA LEU A 447 11.17 11.46 19.01
C LEU A 447 10.16 10.46 19.58
N GLU A 448 9.00 10.93 20.03
CA GLU A 448 7.92 10.07 20.51
C GLU A 448 7.33 9.21 19.39
N MET A 449 7.08 9.80 18.24
CA MET A 449 6.52 9.11 17.07
C MET A 449 7.47 8.03 16.53
N PHE A 450 8.79 8.22 16.66
CA PHE A 450 9.82 7.25 16.27
C PHE A 450 10.29 6.34 17.42
N ALA A 451 9.65 6.43 18.59
CA ALA A 451 10.06 5.65 19.75
C ALA A 451 9.81 4.15 19.57
N SER A 452 10.61 3.33 20.26
CA SER A 452 10.35 1.91 20.45
C SER A 452 9.09 1.68 21.29
N GLU A 453 8.54 0.47 21.24
CA GLU A 453 7.33 0.09 21.98
C GLU A 453 7.46 0.31 23.50
N ASP A 454 8.66 0.10 24.06
CA ASP A 454 8.95 0.36 25.47
C ASP A 454 9.14 1.86 25.81
N GLY A 455 9.17 2.72 24.79
CA GLY A 455 9.35 4.16 24.90
C GLY A 455 10.74 4.59 25.39
N THR A 456 11.71 3.69 25.51
CA THR A 456 13.04 4.00 26.07
C THR A 456 14.08 4.35 25.03
N ARG A 457 13.79 4.08 23.75
CA ARG A 457 14.66 4.41 22.61
C ARG A 457 13.86 5.10 21.51
N SER A 458 14.54 5.85 20.67
CA SER A 458 13.98 6.42 19.44
C SER A 458 15.04 6.42 18.34
N ARG A 459 14.61 6.70 17.11
CA ARG A 459 15.48 6.80 15.92
C ARG A 459 15.66 8.26 15.54
N MET A 460 16.90 8.73 15.50
CA MET A 460 17.28 9.98 14.83
C MET A 460 18.01 9.65 13.52
N TYR A 461 18.01 10.58 12.57
CA TYR A 461 18.55 10.39 11.24
C TYR A 461 19.56 11.48 10.94
N GLU A 462 20.69 11.13 10.31
CA GLU A 462 21.70 12.10 9.89
C GLU A 462 22.14 11.85 8.46
N SER A 463 22.09 12.90 7.65
CA SER A 463 22.67 12.89 6.32
C SER A 463 24.13 12.43 6.40
N ALA A 464 24.51 11.42 5.62
CA ALA A 464 25.88 10.93 5.57
C ALA A 464 26.85 12.01 5.07
N ALA A 465 26.32 13.08 4.50
CA ALA A 465 27.06 14.17 3.91
C ALA A 465 27.70 15.15 4.88
N GLY A 466 27.20 15.26 6.11
CA GLY A 466 27.51 16.41 6.96
C GLY A 466 27.33 17.73 6.17
N LEU A 467 28.35 18.59 6.18
CA LEU A 467 28.39 19.86 5.43
C LEU A 467 28.96 19.74 3.99
N ASP A 468 29.35 18.54 3.53
CA ASP A 468 29.91 18.35 2.19
C ASP A 468 28.80 18.23 1.13
N LEU A 469 28.66 19.27 0.31
CA LEU A 469 27.68 19.34 -0.77
C LEU A 469 27.80 18.22 -1.82
N SER A 470 28.98 17.62 -1.98
CA SER A 470 29.18 16.53 -2.93
C SER A 470 28.61 15.20 -2.44
N VAL A 471 28.51 15.04 -1.11
CA VAL A 471 27.92 13.86 -0.46
C VAL A 471 26.42 14.09 -0.22
N ALA A 472 25.96 15.33 -0.07
CA ALA A 472 24.53 15.65 0.13
C ALA A 472 23.63 15.20 -1.04
N ALA A 473 24.23 15.01 -2.22
CA ALA A 473 23.57 14.51 -3.42
C ALA A 473 23.45 12.97 -3.47
N ASP A 474 24.03 12.23 -2.51
CA ASP A 474 23.95 10.75 -2.50
C ASP A 474 22.63 10.21 -1.94
N GLY A 475 21.81 11.07 -1.32
CA GLY A 475 20.49 10.73 -0.79
C GLY A 475 20.48 9.88 0.47
N THR A 476 21.65 9.50 1.01
CA THR A 476 21.75 8.59 2.15
C THR A 476 21.55 9.30 3.49
N ALA A 477 20.99 8.58 4.46
CA ALA A 477 20.92 9.00 5.85
C ALA A 477 21.28 7.83 6.76
N ALA A 478 22.07 8.09 7.80
CA ALA A 478 22.41 7.13 8.85
C ALA A 478 21.38 7.21 9.97
N VAL A 479 21.06 6.07 10.59
CA VAL A 479 20.12 6.00 11.72
C VAL A 479 20.85 5.85 13.05
N LEU A 480 20.59 6.78 13.95
CA LEU A 480 21.11 6.84 15.32
C LEU A 480 20.10 6.28 16.33
N CYS A 481 20.57 5.44 17.26
CA CYS A 481 19.74 4.95 18.36
C CYS A 481 19.83 5.88 19.57
N VAL A 482 18.77 6.62 19.84
CA VAL A 482 18.75 7.64 20.90
C VAL A 482 18.06 7.08 22.13
N ILE A 483 18.66 7.29 23.30
CA ILE A 483 18.10 6.81 24.57
C ILE A 483 17.22 7.91 25.16
N LEU A 484 16.01 7.54 25.53
CA LEU A 484 15.02 8.42 26.13
C LEU A 484 14.85 8.09 27.61
N ARG A 485 14.97 9.12 28.47
CA ARG A 485 14.58 9.04 29.88
C ARG A 485 13.20 9.65 30.05
N ARG A 486 12.29 8.90 30.66
CA ARG A 486 10.92 9.35 30.97
C ARG A 486 10.85 10.08 32.30
N ASP A 487 9.96 11.07 32.40
CA ASP A 487 9.63 11.71 33.67
C ASP A 487 8.47 11.00 34.40
N GLY A 488 8.06 11.55 35.55
CA GLY A 488 7.01 10.94 36.39
C GLY A 488 5.60 10.90 35.77
N VAL A 489 5.38 11.55 34.63
CA VAL A 489 4.12 11.53 33.87
C VAL A 489 4.28 10.96 32.46
N GLY A 490 5.42 10.33 32.16
CA GLY A 490 5.69 9.62 30.91
C GLY A 490 6.20 10.48 29.75
N ARG A 491 6.49 11.77 29.97
CA ARG A 491 7.10 12.64 28.94
C ARG A 491 8.58 12.35 28.79
N ILE A 492 9.18 12.77 27.69
CA ILE A 492 10.63 12.73 27.49
C ILE A 492 11.28 13.79 28.40
N GLY A 493 11.90 13.35 29.50
CA GLY A 493 12.63 14.20 30.43
C GLY A 493 14.15 14.21 30.20
N GLY A 494 14.66 13.32 29.33
CA GLY A 494 16.06 13.27 28.97
C GLY A 494 16.28 12.60 27.61
N VAL A 495 17.25 13.11 26.85
CA VAL A 495 17.65 12.58 25.53
C VAL A 495 19.17 12.38 25.53
N THR A 496 19.62 11.15 25.31
CA THR A 496 21.04 10.84 25.14
C THR A 496 21.29 10.38 23.71
N VAL A 497 21.94 11.25 22.93
CA VAL A 497 22.37 10.96 21.56
C VAL A 497 23.78 10.36 21.63
N PRO A 498 23.99 9.13 21.15
CA PRO A 498 25.32 8.52 21.20
C PRO A 498 26.34 9.34 20.39
N GLY A 499 27.57 9.42 20.90
CA GLY A 499 28.62 10.31 20.36
C GLY A 499 28.64 11.71 20.99
N CYS A 500 27.56 12.17 21.63
CA CYS A 500 27.46 13.53 22.17
C CYS A 500 27.97 13.72 23.61
N GLY A 501 28.49 12.67 24.26
CA GLY A 501 29.19 12.79 25.54
C GLY A 501 28.36 13.33 26.71
N GLY A 502 27.02 13.30 26.66
CA GLY A 502 26.14 13.78 27.72
C GLY A 502 24.64 13.50 27.49
N GLU A 503 23.82 13.78 28.50
CA GLU A 503 22.35 13.73 28.43
C GLU A 503 21.78 15.15 28.38
N LEU A 504 20.92 15.41 27.39
CA LEU A 504 20.08 16.61 27.35
C LEU A 504 18.88 16.42 28.29
N THR A 505 18.89 17.09 29.44
CA THR A 505 17.77 17.07 30.40
C THR A 505 16.74 18.14 30.05
N ILE A 506 15.48 17.73 29.97
CA ILE A 506 14.35 18.59 29.64
C ILE A 506 13.49 18.77 30.89
N SER A 507 13.19 20.03 31.22
CA SER A 507 12.25 20.35 32.30
C SER A 507 10.99 21.01 31.74
N TYR A 508 9.91 20.91 32.52
CA TYR A 508 8.60 21.44 32.17
C TYR A 508 8.07 22.32 33.30
N ALA A 509 7.38 23.40 32.96
CA ALA A 509 6.83 24.33 33.95
C ALA A 509 5.70 23.72 34.80
N THR A 510 5.02 22.69 34.28
CA THR A 510 3.92 22.00 34.97
C THR A 510 4.02 20.49 34.81
N ALA A 511 3.26 19.75 35.63
CA ALA A 511 3.14 18.30 35.53
C ALA A 511 2.12 17.82 34.47
N SER A 512 1.60 18.70 33.61
CA SER A 512 0.68 18.29 32.53
C SER A 512 1.43 17.47 31.47
N SER A 513 0.82 16.38 30.98
CA SER A 513 1.38 15.58 29.89
C SER A 513 1.58 16.36 28.59
N THR A 514 0.87 17.47 28.42
CA THR A 514 0.93 18.38 27.26
C THR A 514 1.70 19.67 27.52
N ALA A 515 2.38 19.79 28.68
CA ALA A 515 3.15 21.00 28.98
C ALA A 515 4.30 21.20 27.99
N LEU A 516 4.53 22.45 27.59
CA LEU A 516 5.71 22.80 26.80
C LEU A 516 6.99 22.72 27.64
N PRO A 517 8.14 22.39 27.01
CA PRO A 517 9.44 22.49 27.65
C PRO A 517 9.72 23.89 28.18
N SER A 518 10.34 23.99 29.36
CA SER A 518 10.72 25.26 29.99
C SER A 518 12.24 25.44 30.11
N SER A 519 13.01 24.36 30.05
CA SER A 519 14.47 24.43 29.99
C SER A 519 15.05 23.15 29.37
N ALA A 520 16.25 23.30 28.81
CA ALA A 520 17.05 22.21 28.26
C ALA A 520 18.51 22.40 28.69
N ILE A 521 19.05 21.46 29.46
CA ILE A 521 20.40 21.52 30.03
C ILE A 521 21.14 20.24 29.66
N THR A 522 22.30 20.36 29.01
CA THR A 522 23.16 19.20 28.75
C THR A 522 24.04 18.93 29.97
N THR A 523 24.04 17.70 30.47
CA THR A 523 24.99 17.23 31.49
C THR A 523 25.99 16.29 30.84
N TYR A 524 27.25 16.66 30.80
CA TYR A 524 28.33 15.89 30.18
C TYR A 524 28.83 14.78 31.12
N VAL A 525 29.54 13.80 30.55
CA VAL A 525 30.10 12.65 31.29
C VAL A 525 31.08 13.07 32.40
N ASP A 526 31.73 14.21 32.27
CA ASP A 526 32.62 14.79 33.30
C ASP A 526 31.86 15.51 34.43
N GLY A 527 30.53 15.57 34.36
CA GLY A 527 29.65 16.23 35.32
C GLY A 527 29.49 17.73 35.10
N SER A 528 30.14 18.31 34.07
CA SER A 528 29.89 19.70 33.69
C SER A 528 28.51 19.84 33.02
N THR A 529 27.96 21.06 33.07
CA THR A 529 26.65 21.37 32.50
C THR A 529 26.73 22.57 31.57
N SER A 530 25.97 22.54 30.48
CA SER A 530 25.75 23.68 29.59
C SER A 530 24.26 23.95 29.39
N ASP A 531 23.90 25.22 29.29
CA ASP A 531 22.58 25.60 28.78
C ASP A 531 22.54 25.26 27.28
N GLY A 532 21.50 24.54 26.87
CA GLY A 532 21.31 24.13 25.48
C GLY A 532 21.97 22.81 25.10
N TRP A 533 22.19 22.62 23.81
CA TRP A 533 22.70 21.39 23.22
C TRP A 533 23.58 21.71 22.01
N SER A 534 24.84 21.27 22.08
CA SER A 534 25.81 21.40 21.00
C SER A 534 26.51 20.06 20.89
N CYS A 535 26.21 19.33 19.81
CA CYS A 535 26.87 18.10 19.45
C CYS A 535 26.93 17.97 17.94
N ASP A 536 28.12 17.72 17.44
CA ASP A 536 28.34 17.26 16.07
C ASP A 536 28.34 15.74 16.09
N VAL A 537 27.27 15.11 15.59
CA VAL A 537 27.16 13.66 15.60
C VAL A 537 28.04 13.08 14.50
N ASP A 538 28.92 12.14 14.84
CA ASP A 538 29.62 11.32 13.85
C ASP A 538 28.74 10.11 13.46
N PRO A 539 28.17 10.09 12.24
CA PRO A 539 27.29 9.01 11.81
C PRO A 539 28.00 7.65 11.72
N ALA A 540 29.35 7.62 11.67
CA ALA A 540 30.12 6.38 11.57
C ALA A 540 30.06 5.50 12.84
N VAL A 541 29.50 6.00 13.95
CA VAL A 541 29.68 5.41 15.28
C VAL A 541 28.43 4.69 15.82
N VAL A 542 27.25 4.85 15.22
CA VAL A 542 25.99 4.48 15.92
C VAL A 542 24.91 4.05 14.94
N ILE A 543 24.91 2.77 14.56
CA ILE A 543 23.83 2.17 13.76
C ILE A 543 22.84 1.46 14.70
N CYS A 544 21.54 1.76 14.54
CA CYS A 544 20.46 1.05 15.21
C CYS A 544 20.47 -0.45 14.88
N ASP A 545 20.96 -1.29 15.80
CA ASP A 545 20.67 -2.73 15.80
C ASP A 545 19.34 -2.96 16.54
N VAL A 546 18.24 -2.40 16.02
CA VAL A 546 16.90 -2.79 16.46
C VAL A 546 16.50 -3.95 15.57
N PRO A 547 16.34 -5.18 16.09
CA PRO A 547 15.91 -6.30 15.27
C PRO A 547 14.59 -5.92 14.60
N SER A 548 14.60 -5.79 13.28
CA SER A 548 13.36 -5.82 12.53
C SER A 548 12.67 -7.14 12.87
N PRO A 549 11.42 -7.13 13.36
CA PRO A 549 10.72 -8.39 13.52
C PRO A 549 10.71 -9.11 12.17
N PRO A 550 10.79 -10.46 12.17
CA PRO A 550 10.79 -11.21 10.93
C PRO A 550 9.58 -10.78 10.08
N PRO A 551 9.74 -10.70 8.75
CA PRO A 551 8.64 -10.34 7.87
C PRO A 551 7.43 -11.22 8.21
N PRO A 552 6.20 -10.67 8.17
CA PRO A 552 5.00 -11.46 8.36
C PRO A 552 5.07 -12.66 7.39
N PRO A 553 4.70 -13.87 7.83
CA PRO A 553 4.69 -15.01 6.93
C PRO A 553 3.83 -14.68 5.71
N PRO A 554 4.23 -15.13 4.50
CA PRO A 554 3.41 -14.92 3.32
C PRO A 554 1.98 -15.38 3.65
N PRO A 555 0.95 -14.58 3.30
CA PRO A 555 -0.42 -15.03 3.49
C PRO A 555 -0.54 -16.40 2.83
N THR A 556 -0.99 -17.39 3.60
CA THR A 556 -1.30 -18.71 3.03
C THR A 556 -2.20 -18.47 1.82
N SER A 557 -1.81 -18.99 0.66
CA SER A 557 -2.64 -18.94 -0.54
C SER A 557 -4.08 -19.24 -0.14
N PRO A 558 -5.09 -18.46 -0.57
CA PRO A 558 -6.46 -18.78 -0.27
C PRO A 558 -6.66 -20.22 -0.68
N SER A 559 -7.05 -21.06 0.29
CA SER A 559 -7.35 -22.45 -0.01
C SER A 559 -8.36 -22.45 -1.16
N PRO A 560 -8.17 -23.26 -2.22
CA PRO A 560 -9.18 -23.37 -3.26
C PRO A 560 -10.53 -23.64 -2.57
N PRO A 561 -11.63 -22.99 -2.99
CA PRO A 561 -12.90 -23.13 -2.32
C PRO A 561 -13.21 -24.62 -2.18
N SER A 562 -13.29 -25.09 -0.93
CA SER A 562 -13.74 -26.43 -0.63
C SER A 562 -15.02 -26.66 -1.43
N ALA A 563 -15.03 -27.74 -2.23
CA ALA A 563 -16.21 -28.18 -2.96
C ALA A 563 -17.45 -28.04 -2.07
N SER A 564 -18.49 -27.41 -2.61
CA SER A 564 -19.71 -27.02 -1.89
C SER A 564 -20.14 -28.08 -0.86
N PRO A 565 -20.55 -27.66 0.36
CA PRO A 565 -21.16 -28.59 1.28
C PRO A 565 -22.36 -29.24 0.60
N SER A 566 -22.45 -30.57 0.67
CA SER A 566 -23.56 -31.33 0.11
C SER A 566 -24.89 -30.77 0.64
N PRO A 567 -25.94 -30.68 -0.19
CA PRO A 567 -27.22 -30.14 0.24
C PRO A 567 -27.75 -30.95 1.44
N PRO A 568 -28.38 -30.28 2.43
CA PRO A 568 -28.96 -30.98 3.55
C PRO A 568 -30.03 -31.96 3.06
N PRO A 569 -30.18 -33.13 3.72
CA PRO A 569 -31.21 -34.09 3.35
C PRO A 569 -32.60 -33.43 3.42
N PRO A 570 -33.54 -33.85 2.55
CA PRO A 570 -34.87 -33.26 2.51
C PRO A 570 -35.56 -33.37 3.87
N PHE A 571 -36.19 -32.27 4.26
CA PHE A 571 -36.93 -32.14 5.52
C PHE A 571 -38.02 -33.22 5.60
N VAL A 572 -37.87 -34.16 6.53
CA VAL A 572 -38.91 -35.14 6.85
C VAL A 572 -39.84 -34.50 7.89
N PRO A 573 -41.12 -34.22 7.58
CA PRO A 573 -42.03 -33.66 8.56
C PRO A 573 -42.24 -34.66 9.71
N PRO A 574 -42.34 -34.18 10.97
CA PRO A 574 -42.52 -35.06 12.11
C PRO A 574 -43.84 -35.82 12.03
N SER A 575 -43.81 -37.10 12.39
CA SER A 575 -45.00 -37.95 12.46
C SER A 575 -46.02 -37.39 13.47
N PRO A 576 -47.33 -37.50 13.20
CA PRO A 576 -48.36 -37.03 14.12
C PRO A 576 -48.30 -37.81 15.45
N PRO A 577 -48.61 -37.15 16.58
CA PRO A 577 -48.58 -37.79 17.88
C PRO A 577 -49.65 -38.89 17.98
N PRO A 578 -49.37 -39.98 18.72
CA PRO A 578 -50.34 -41.06 18.91
C PRO A 578 -51.56 -40.57 19.70
N PRO A 579 -52.77 -41.11 19.44
CA PRO A 579 -53.98 -40.71 20.12
C PRO A 579 -53.91 -41.02 21.62
N SER A 580 -54.33 -40.07 22.43
CA SER A 580 -54.36 -40.14 23.88
C SER A 580 -55.29 -41.27 24.36
N LEU A 581 -54.76 -42.14 25.23
CA LEU A 581 -55.54 -43.17 25.91
C LEU A 581 -56.55 -42.53 26.88
N PRO A 582 -57.79 -43.05 26.97
CA PRO A 582 -58.77 -42.57 27.93
C PRO A 582 -58.38 -42.96 29.37
N PRO A 583 -58.75 -42.16 30.37
CA PRO A 583 -58.40 -42.41 31.76
C PRO A 583 -59.13 -43.66 32.33
N PRO A 584 -58.45 -44.45 33.19
CA PRO A 584 -59.03 -45.63 33.83
C PRO A 584 -60.07 -45.25 34.91
N PRO A 585 -60.97 -46.19 35.28
CA PRO A 585 -62.21 -45.93 36.02
C PRO A 585 -62.05 -45.40 37.45
#